data_AF-A0A5B7J6K6-F1
#
_entry.id   AF-A0A5B7J6K6-F1
#
_cell.length_a   1.000
_cell.length_b   1.000
_cell.length_c   1.000
_cell.angle_alpha   90.00
_cell.angle_beta   90.00
_cell.angle_gamma   90.00
#
_symmetry.space_group_name_H-M   'P 1'
#
loop_
_entity.id
_entity.type
_entity.pdbx_description
1 polymer ?
#
loop_
_entity_poly.entity_id
_entity_poly.type
_entity_poly.pdbx_seq_one_letter_code
_entity_poly.pdbx_strand_id
1 'polypeptide(L)'
;MESEKYCLSVINAFVKHALTHSTTWKTTNTELRRVSQLFTSNGYPKKDIDDVIRRRIDAFMSKNKSKTKERNITLYYKNTMSTA
;
A
#
# COMPACT_ATOMS: atom_id res chain seq x y z
N MET A 1 -13.61 21.17 -10.71
CA MET A 1 -13.10 20.92 -9.35
C MET A 1 -13.58 19.60 -8.73
N GLU A 2 -14.88 19.26 -8.75
CA GLU A 2 -15.35 17.96 -8.18
C GLU A 2 -14.87 16.72 -8.95
N SER A 3 -14.85 16.80 -10.28
CA SER A 3 -14.35 15.71 -11.14
C SER A 3 -12.87 15.39 -10.87
N GLU A 4 -12.02 16.41 -10.69
CA GLU A 4 -10.58 16.21 -10.42
C GLU A 4 -10.33 15.52 -9.09
N LYS A 5 -11.04 15.94 -8.03
CA LYS A 5 -10.95 15.30 -6.71
C LYS A 5 -11.42 13.84 -6.76
N TYR A 6 -12.49 13.57 -7.49
CA TYR A 6 -12.97 12.22 -7.72
C TYR A 6 -11.92 11.37 -8.43
N CYS A 7 -11.35 11.87 -9.53
CA CYS A 7 -10.31 11.18 -10.29
C CYS A 7 -9.10 10.83 -9.41
N LEU A 8 -8.60 11.79 -8.64
CA LEU A 8 -7.49 11.57 -7.71
C LEU A 8 -7.84 10.55 -6.61
N SER A 9 -9.09 10.53 -6.12
CA SER A 9 -9.55 9.56 -5.12
C SER A 9 -9.55 8.14 -5.68
N VAL A 10 -10.03 7.97 -6.92
CA VAL A 10 -10.03 6.67 -7.60
C VAL A 10 -8.60 6.18 -7.81
N ILE A 11 -7.71 7.00 -8.35
CA ILE A 11 -6.28 6.62 -8.52
C ILE A 11 -5.67 6.20 -7.18
N ASN A 12 -5.91 6.97 -6.12
CA ASN A 12 -5.42 6.65 -4.78
C ASN A 12 -5.90 5.30 -4.26
N ALA A 13 -7.17 4.94 -4.49
CA ALA A 13 -7.73 3.69 -4.03
C ALA A 13 -7.03 2.48 -4.69
N PHE A 14 -6.85 2.51 -6.01
CA PHE A 14 -6.19 1.45 -6.76
C PHE A 14 -4.70 1.33 -6.40
N VAL A 15 -3.99 2.46 -6.30
CA VAL A 15 -2.56 2.46 -5.92
C VAL A 15 -2.37 1.94 -4.49
N LYS A 16 -3.24 2.35 -3.56
CA LYS A 16 -3.22 1.82 -2.18
C LYS A 16 -3.44 0.31 -2.18
N HIS A 17 -4.42 -0.19 -2.92
CA HIS A 17 -4.70 -1.61 -3.02
C HIS A 17 -3.48 -2.39 -3.53
N ALA A 18 -2.85 -1.92 -4.62
CA ALA A 18 -1.65 -2.55 -5.18
C ALA A 18 -0.49 -2.61 -4.16
N LEU A 19 -0.35 -1.59 -3.33
CA LEU A 19 0.68 -1.55 -2.29
C LEU A 19 0.36 -2.42 -1.06
N THR A 20 -0.91 -2.63 -0.72
CA THR A 20 -1.30 -3.39 0.48
C THR A 20 -1.60 -4.86 0.22
N HIS A 21 -2.07 -5.22 -0.96
CA HIS A 21 -2.51 -6.59 -1.29
C HIS A 21 -1.50 -7.38 -2.11
N SER A 22 -0.54 -6.72 -2.75
CA SER A 22 0.57 -7.43 -3.39
C SER A 22 1.54 -7.99 -2.36
N THR A 23 1.86 -9.28 -2.49
CA THR A 23 2.78 -9.99 -1.59
C THR A 23 4.25 -9.74 -1.94
N THR A 24 4.56 -9.41 -3.19
CA THR A 24 5.92 -9.15 -3.66
C THR A 24 6.03 -7.82 -4.39
N TRP A 25 7.22 -7.23 -4.39
CA TRP A 25 7.49 -6.01 -5.16
C TRP A 25 7.24 -6.19 -6.67
N LYS A 26 7.52 -7.39 -7.21
CA LYS A 26 7.27 -7.72 -8.61
C LYS A 26 5.77 -7.69 -8.95
N THR A 27 4.92 -8.26 -8.08
CA THR A 27 3.47 -8.21 -8.24
C THR A 27 2.96 -6.78 -8.10
N THR A 28 3.46 -6.01 -7.13
CA THR A 28 3.12 -4.59 -6.96
C THR A 28 3.42 -3.79 -8.22
N ASN A 29 4.63 -3.92 -8.78
CA ASN A 29 5.03 -3.19 -9.98
C ASN A 29 4.16 -3.56 -11.20
N THR A 30 3.78 -4.85 -11.31
CA THR A 30 2.91 -5.32 -12.39
C THR A 30 1.50 -4.73 -12.25
N GLU A 31 0.94 -4.68 -11.05
CA GLU A 31 -0.36 -4.07 -10.79
C GLU A 31 -0.33 -2.56 -11.02
N LEU A 32 0.68 -1.85 -10.52
CA LEU A 32 0.82 -0.40 -10.75
C LEU A 32 0.91 -0.07 -12.24
N ARG A 33 1.60 -0.89 -13.03
CA ARG A 33 1.66 -0.72 -14.49
C ARG A 33 0.28 -0.91 -15.14
N ARG A 34 -0.46 -1.94 -14.73
CA ARG A 34 -1.83 -2.17 -15.22
C ARG A 34 -2.76 -1.01 -14.87
N VAL A 35 -2.70 -0.53 -13.62
CA VAL A 35 -3.50 0.60 -13.14
C VAL A 35 -3.17 1.88 -13.92
N SER A 36 -1.88 2.16 -14.16
CA SER A 36 -1.44 3.30 -14.97
C SER A 36 -1.97 3.22 -16.41
N GLN A 37 -1.90 2.04 -17.03
CA GLN A 37 -2.45 1.81 -18.37
C GLN A 37 -3.97 2.02 -18.40
N LEU A 38 -4.70 1.47 -17.43
CA LEU A 38 -6.14 1.60 -17.30
C LEU A 38 -6.57 3.08 -17.24
N PHE A 39 -5.94 3.86 -16.35
CA PHE A 39 -6.29 5.28 -16.22
C PHE A 39 -5.88 6.10 -17.44
N THR A 40 -4.72 5.82 -18.03
CA THR A 40 -4.30 6.47 -19.29
C THR A 40 -5.30 6.20 -20.42
N SER A 41 -5.78 4.95 -20.53
CA SER A 41 -6.80 4.58 -21.53
C SER A 41 -8.16 5.26 -21.30
N ASN A 42 -8.47 5.60 -20.04
CA ASN A 42 -9.69 6.29 -19.65
C ASN A 42 -9.55 7.83 -19.68
N GLY A 43 -8.50 8.37 -20.29
CA GLY A 43 -8.31 9.81 -20.47
C GLY A 43 -7.83 10.57 -19.23
N TYR A 44 -7.35 9.87 -18.20
CA TYR A 44 -6.79 10.51 -17.01
C TYR A 44 -5.42 11.13 -17.35
N PRO A 45 -5.09 12.33 -16.83
CA PRO A 45 -3.79 12.94 -17.05
C PRO A 45 -2.65 12.07 -16.48
N LYS A 46 -1.70 11.69 -17.34
CA LYS A 46 -0.56 10.86 -16.94
C LYS A 46 0.24 11.47 -15.78
N LYS A 47 0.39 12.79 -15.77
CA LYS A 47 1.08 13.54 -14.70
C LYS A 47 0.44 13.28 -13.34
N ASP A 48 -0.89 13.30 -13.25
CA ASP A 48 -1.60 13.11 -11.99
C ASP A 48 -1.49 11.67 -11.51
N ILE A 49 -1.54 10.70 -12.44
CA ILE A 49 -1.32 9.28 -12.14
C ILE A 49 0.08 9.08 -11.54
N ASP A 50 1.11 9.58 -12.23
CA ASP A 50 2.51 9.40 -11.82
C ASP A 50 2.80 10.10 -10.48
N ASP A 51 2.23 11.29 -10.26
CA ASP A 51 2.36 12.04 -9.01
C ASP A 51 1.70 11.31 -7.83
N VAL A 52 0.50 10.75 -8.03
CA VAL A 52 -0.17 9.96 -6.99
C VAL A 52 0.61 8.69 -6.68
N ILE A 53 1.08 7.96 -7.70
CA ILE A 53 1.89 6.75 -7.52
C ILE A 53 3.13 7.06 -6.69
N ARG A 54 3.89 8.09 -7.07
CA ARG A 54 5.13 8.48 -6.39
C ARG A 54 4.88 8.81 -4.91
N ARG A 55 3.93 9.73 -4.65
CA ARG A 55 3.55 10.12 -3.28
C ARG A 55 3.14 8.92 -2.44
N ARG A 56 2.44 7.95 -3.01
CA ARG A 56 1.95 6.79 -2.27
C ARG A 56 3.04 5.76 -1.99
N ILE A 57 3.95 5.53 -2.94
CA ILE A 57 5.13 4.69 -2.74
C ILE A 57 6.01 5.30 -1.64
N ASP A 58 6.31 6.60 -1.72
CA ASP A 58 7.12 7.29 -0.72
C ASP A 58 6.51 7.19 0.68
N ALA A 59 5.20 7.42 0.79
CA ALA A 59 4.46 7.25 2.04
C ALA A 59 4.45 5.80 2.56
N PHE A 60 4.40 4.81 1.66
CA PHE A 60 4.45 3.40 2.04
C PHE A 60 5.83 3.02 2.57
N MET A 61 6.89 3.47 1.90
CA MET A 61 8.27 3.22 2.30
C MET A 61 8.62 3.92 3.62
N SER A 62 8.19 5.16 3.81
CA SER A 62 8.41 5.90 5.07
C SER A 62 7.65 5.28 6.24
N LYS A 63 6.43 4.79 6.03
CA LYS A 63 5.64 4.07 7.05
C LYS A 63 6.29 2.75 7.46
N ASN A 64 6.94 2.04 6.54
CA ASN A 64 7.64 0.80 6.89
C ASN A 64 8.91 1.07 7.70
N LYS A 65 9.57 2.21 7.51
CA LYS A 65 10.73 2.63 8.32
C LYS A 65 10.37 2.89 9.80
N SER A 66 9.16 3.39 10.10
CA SER A 66 8.76 3.71 11.47
C SER A 66 8.26 2.51 12.29
N LYS A 67 8.07 1.33 11.66
CA LYS A 67 7.65 0.10 12.35
C LYS A 67 8.78 -0.68 13.01
N THR A 68 10.02 -0.22 12.90
CA THR A 68 11.15 -0.71 13.71
C THR A 68 11.08 -0.12 15.12
N LYS A 69 9.97 -0.33 15.83
CA LYS A 69 10.00 -0.36 17.30
C LYS A 69 10.26 -1.81 17.66
N GLU A 70 11.30 -2.06 18.47
CA GLU A 70 11.61 -3.37 19.03
C GLU A 70 10.32 -4.00 19.54
N ARG A 71 9.89 -5.09 18.89
CA ARG A 71 8.69 -5.82 19.31
C ARG A 71 9.08 -6.59 20.56
N ASN A 72 8.97 -5.94 21.71
CA ASN A 72 9.13 -6.59 23.00
C ASN A 72 7.89 -7.49 23.20
N ILE A 73 7.98 -8.75 22.79
CA ILE A 73 6.91 -9.74 22.98
C ILE A 73 7.11 -10.34 24.36
N THR A 74 6.27 -9.97 25.33
CA THR A 74 6.28 -10.59 26.66
C THR A 74 5.54 -11.93 26.59
N LEU A 75 6.27 -13.05 26.69
CA LEU A 75 5.71 -14.39 26.70
C LEU A 75 5.33 -14.78 28.14
N TYR A 76 4.04 -15.01 28.39
CA TYR A 76 3.56 -15.55 29.67
C TYR A 76 3.38 -17.06 29.53
N TYR A 77 4.18 -17.84 30.27
CA TYR A 77 4.08 -19.29 30.34
C TYR A 77 3.57 -19.71 31.73
N LYS A 78 2.40 -20.36 31.78
CA LYS A 78 1.85 -20.97 33.00
C LYS A 78 1.83 -22.48 32.83
N ASN A 79 2.77 -23.17 33.46
CA ASN A 79 2.82 -24.62 33.48
C ASN A 79 1.78 -25.16 34.47
N THR A 80 0.80 -25.94 34.00
CA THR A 80 -0.16 -26.67 34.85
C THR A 80 0.15 -28.17 34.79
N MET A 81 1.36 -28.55 35.19
CA MET A 81 1.63 -29.96 35.50
C MET A 81 1.01 -30.26 36.86
N SER A 82 -0.14 -30.93 36.87
CA SER A 82 -0.66 -31.56 38.08
C SER A 82 0.13 -32.84 38.30
N THR A 83 0.78 -32.98 39.45
CA THR A 83 1.34 -34.26 39.88
C THR A 83 0.18 -35.24 40.10
N ALA A 84 0.16 -36.30 39.30
CA ALA A 84 -0.77 -37.43 39.43
C ALA A 84 -0.47 -38.25 40.69
#